data_AF-A0A935FWQ6-F1
#
_entry.id   AF-A0A935FWQ6-F1
#
_cell.length_a   1.000
_cell.length_b   1.000
_cell.length_c   1.000
_cell.angle_alpha   90.00
_cell.angle_beta   90.00
_cell.angle_gamma   90.00
#
_symmetry.space_group_name_H-M   'P 1'
#
loop_
_entity.id
_entity.type
_entity.pdbx_description
1 polymer ?
#
loop_
_entity_poly.entity_id
_entity_poly.type
_entity_poly.pdbx_seq_one_letter_code
_entity_poly.pdbx_strand_id
1 'polypeptide(L)'
;MSAHYRCGLVVGKFCPLHRGHGLVIGHALAHCDEVLIISYTKPGFSGYDCALREAWLKARFPRTIRLVIDDARLATQCKELGIARLPSLPADDAPELEHREFVAWLCTDLLHRRPDAVFTSEDYGDGFARVLAEQFAQPVAHVCVDKARVTHPISGTQIRNNPHRHRTQLYPEVYASFVRRIGILGGESSGKTTLARALAANLDTTWVPEYGRELWECKDGQLVFDDMVAIGRMQVEKERMQLAHAQRFLICDTSPLTTLFYSHAMFGQADPELVRLAERGYDTIILCSPDIEFIQDGTRRDSDFRQRQHQWYLEYLNARGIAHLAMSGPPEKRLAAAMAYIADSALKAPLGHIAGEVVCKELGMNCRCRPEGA
;
A
#
# COMPACT_ATOMS: atom_id res chain seq x y z
N MET A 1 -2.13 14.15 -39.72
CA MET A 1 -1.85 14.70 -38.39
C MET A 1 -2.94 14.16 -37.48
N SER A 2 -2.60 13.48 -36.38
CA SER A 2 -3.62 13.10 -35.40
C SER A 2 -4.24 14.35 -34.77
N ALA A 3 -5.51 14.30 -34.40
CA ALA A 3 -6.19 15.42 -33.76
C ALA A 3 -5.52 15.73 -32.41
N HIS A 4 -5.35 17.02 -32.10
CA HIS A 4 -4.79 17.51 -30.84
C HIS A 4 -5.84 18.33 -30.09
N TYR A 5 -5.94 18.15 -28.78
CA TYR A 5 -6.95 18.76 -27.92
C TYR A 5 -6.29 19.60 -26.81
N ARG A 6 -6.99 20.56 -26.20
CA ARG A 6 -6.39 21.32 -25.09
C ARG A 6 -6.52 20.55 -23.79
N CYS A 7 -7.72 20.07 -23.48
CA CYS A 7 -7.98 19.27 -22.28
C CYS A 7 -8.62 17.92 -22.63
N GLY A 8 -7.94 16.83 -22.28
CA GLY A 8 -8.47 15.47 -22.38
C GLY A 8 -9.04 14.98 -21.05
N LEU A 9 -10.16 14.26 -21.08
CA LEU A 9 -10.78 13.63 -19.92
C LEU A 9 -10.68 12.11 -19.98
N VAL A 10 -10.26 11.50 -18.87
CA VAL A 10 -10.36 10.06 -18.61
C VAL A 10 -11.14 9.83 -17.32
N VAL A 11 -12.19 9.02 -17.39
CA VAL A 11 -13.00 8.64 -16.22
C VAL A 11 -12.81 7.16 -15.94
N GLY A 12 -12.59 6.78 -14.68
CA GLY A 12 -12.45 5.38 -14.32
C GLY A 12 -12.42 5.10 -12.82
N LYS A 13 -12.86 3.90 -12.43
CA LYS A 13 -12.80 3.46 -11.02
C LYS A 13 -11.35 3.24 -10.55
N PHE A 14 -10.48 2.74 -11.44
CA PHE A 14 -9.08 2.36 -11.17
C PHE A 14 -8.90 1.44 -9.96
N CYS A 15 -9.78 0.43 -9.84
CA CYS A 15 -9.75 -0.59 -8.79
C CYS A 15 -9.34 -1.98 -9.34
N PRO A 16 -8.05 -2.26 -9.60
CA PRO A 16 -6.90 -1.35 -9.58
C PRO A 16 -6.62 -0.63 -10.89
N LEU A 17 -5.69 0.33 -10.84
CA LEU A 17 -5.01 0.87 -12.02
C LEU A 17 -4.22 -0.26 -12.73
N HIS A 18 -4.32 -0.35 -14.06
CA HIS A 18 -3.68 -1.42 -14.83
C HIS A 18 -3.24 -0.92 -16.22
N ARG A 19 -2.52 -1.75 -16.96
CA ARG A 19 -1.95 -1.38 -18.27
C ARG A 19 -2.99 -0.95 -19.29
N GLY A 20 -4.16 -1.61 -19.34
CA GLY A 20 -5.29 -1.15 -20.17
C GLY A 20 -5.68 0.31 -19.91
N HIS A 21 -5.89 0.72 -18.64
CA HIS A 21 -6.11 2.13 -18.30
C HIS A 21 -4.95 3.03 -18.75
N GLY A 22 -3.72 2.56 -18.57
CA GLY A 22 -2.55 3.34 -18.95
C GLY A 22 -2.36 3.51 -20.46
N LEU A 23 -2.89 2.62 -21.28
CA LEU A 23 -2.95 2.81 -22.73
C LEU A 23 -3.85 4.00 -23.08
N VAL A 24 -5.03 4.08 -22.49
CA VAL A 24 -5.98 5.19 -22.67
C VAL A 24 -5.38 6.51 -22.17
N ILE A 25 -4.85 6.52 -20.93
CA ILE A 25 -4.23 7.70 -20.33
C ILE A 25 -3.00 8.14 -21.12
N GLY A 26 -2.16 7.19 -21.56
CA GLY A 26 -0.98 7.46 -22.38
C GLY A 26 -1.36 8.07 -23.73
N HIS A 27 -2.43 7.58 -24.35
CA HIS A 27 -2.94 8.15 -25.59
C HIS A 27 -3.48 9.57 -25.38
N ALA A 28 -4.20 9.84 -24.29
CA ALA A 28 -4.63 11.19 -23.93
C ALA A 28 -3.43 12.13 -23.72
N LEU A 29 -2.41 11.71 -22.97
CA LEU A 29 -1.19 12.50 -22.72
C LEU A 29 -0.38 12.80 -23.98
N ALA A 30 -0.54 12.01 -25.05
CA ALA A 30 0.14 12.23 -26.32
C ALA A 30 -0.62 13.19 -27.25
N HIS A 31 -1.91 13.45 -26.97
CA HIS A 31 -2.80 14.20 -27.86
C HIS A 31 -3.48 15.40 -27.15
N CYS A 32 -3.05 15.74 -25.93
CA CYS A 32 -3.62 16.84 -25.14
C CYS A 32 -2.54 17.67 -24.45
N ASP A 33 -2.79 18.98 -24.31
CA ASP A 33 -1.95 19.87 -23.48
C ASP A 33 -2.07 19.49 -21.99
N GLU A 34 -3.30 19.23 -21.53
CA GLU A 34 -3.61 18.80 -20.17
C GLU A 34 -4.51 17.57 -20.19
N VAL A 35 -4.34 16.69 -19.20
CA VAL A 35 -5.20 15.50 -19.03
C VAL A 35 -5.77 15.48 -17.62
N LEU A 36 -7.10 15.47 -17.56
CA LEU A 36 -7.90 15.32 -16.36
C LEU A 36 -8.28 13.85 -16.17
N ILE A 37 -8.00 13.31 -14.98
CA ILE A 37 -8.41 11.99 -14.55
C ILE A 37 -9.42 12.14 -13.42
N ILE A 38 -10.64 11.64 -13.61
CA ILE A 38 -11.68 11.58 -12.58
C ILE A 38 -11.87 10.13 -12.14
N SER A 39 -11.83 9.89 -10.83
CA SER A 39 -12.00 8.57 -10.24
C SER A 39 -12.92 8.56 -9.03
N TYR A 40 -13.96 7.75 -9.11
CA TYR A 40 -14.90 7.51 -8.01
C TYR A 40 -15.50 6.11 -8.14
N THR A 41 -16.08 5.60 -7.04
CA THR A 41 -16.78 4.31 -6.99
C THR A 41 -17.67 4.24 -5.75
N LYS A 42 -18.86 3.64 -5.86
CA LYS A 42 -19.83 3.49 -4.76
C LYS A 42 -20.77 2.29 -4.98
N PRO A 43 -20.86 1.29 -4.09
CA PRO A 43 -19.97 1.10 -2.95
C PRO A 43 -18.54 0.85 -3.46
N GLY A 44 -17.55 1.40 -2.75
CA GLY A 44 -16.16 1.14 -3.10
C GLY A 44 -15.77 -0.34 -2.98
N PHE A 45 -14.62 -0.69 -3.54
CA PHE A 45 -14.08 -2.05 -3.43
C PHE A 45 -13.16 -2.15 -2.21
N SER A 46 -13.31 -3.21 -1.41
CA SER A 46 -12.42 -3.49 -0.27
C SER A 46 -10.96 -3.53 -0.73
N GLY A 47 -10.09 -2.74 -0.08
CA GLY A 47 -8.67 -2.63 -0.44
C GLY A 47 -8.35 -1.67 -1.59
N TYR A 48 -9.29 -0.80 -1.99
CA TYR A 48 -9.12 0.17 -3.09
C TYR A 48 -9.63 1.57 -2.72
N ASP A 49 -9.26 2.06 -1.53
CA ASP A 49 -9.68 3.37 -1.07
C ASP A 49 -9.15 4.52 -1.97
N CYS A 50 -9.67 5.73 -1.74
CA CYS A 50 -9.27 6.91 -2.52
C CYS A 50 -7.78 7.23 -2.41
N ALA A 51 -7.17 7.07 -1.23
CA ALA A 51 -5.78 7.44 -1.02
C ALA A 51 -4.85 6.52 -1.84
N LEU A 52 -5.13 5.22 -1.84
CA LEU A 52 -4.38 4.23 -2.59
C LEU A 52 -4.49 4.46 -4.10
N ARG A 53 -5.71 4.65 -4.61
CA ARG A 53 -5.92 4.93 -6.05
C ARG A 53 -5.23 6.20 -6.50
N GLU A 54 -5.30 7.25 -5.69
CA GLU A 54 -4.63 8.51 -5.95
C GLU A 54 -3.11 8.36 -5.95
N ALA A 55 -2.55 7.60 -5.00
CA ALA A 55 -1.12 7.31 -4.94
C ALA A 55 -0.63 6.60 -6.22
N TRP A 56 -1.37 5.60 -6.71
CA TRP A 56 -1.05 4.92 -7.97
C TRP A 56 -1.07 5.86 -9.17
N LEU A 57 -2.12 6.67 -9.31
CA LEU A 57 -2.25 7.62 -10.42
C LEU A 57 -1.17 8.70 -10.35
N LYS A 58 -0.84 9.21 -9.15
CA LYS A 58 0.22 10.20 -8.94
C LYS A 58 1.60 9.64 -9.30
N ALA A 59 1.90 8.42 -8.84
CA ALA A 59 3.18 7.77 -9.12
C ALA A 59 3.34 7.49 -10.63
N ARG A 60 2.30 6.99 -11.29
CA ARG A 60 2.38 6.57 -12.68
C ARG A 60 2.19 7.69 -13.70
N PHE A 61 1.31 8.64 -13.40
CA PHE A 61 0.92 9.73 -14.29
C PHE A 61 1.06 11.09 -13.60
N PRO A 62 2.28 11.52 -13.22
CA PRO A 62 2.48 12.73 -12.44
C PRO A 62 2.03 14.02 -13.17
N ARG A 63 2.04 14.01 -14.50
CA ARG A 63 1.66 15.15 -15.37
C ARG A 63 0.14 15.39 -15.48
N THR A 64 -0.70 14.56 -14.88
CA THR A 64 -2.16 14.69 -14.97
C THR A 64 -2.73 15.54 -13.84
N ILE A 65 -3.87 16.17 -14.10
CA ILE A 65 -4.76 16.70 -13.07
C ILE A 65 -5.63 15.52 -12.61
N ARG A 66 -5.67 15.23 -11.32
CA ARG A 66 -6.35 14.04 -10.77
C ARG A 66 -7.38 14.47 -9.75
N LEU A 67 -8.59 13.93 -9.89
CA LEU A 67 -9.65 14.04 -8.90
C LEU A 67 -10.07 12.62 -8.49
N VAL A 68 -9.70 12.22 -7.26
CA VAL A 68 -10.04 10.90 -6.71
C VAL A 68 -10.90 11.10 -5.47
N ILE A 69 -12.19 10.76 -5.59
CA ILE A 69 -13.22 11.11 -4.61
C ILE A 69 -14.03 9.91 -4.15
N ASP A 70 -14.51 10.03 -2.92
CA ASP A 70 -15.62 9.32 -2.28
C ASP A 70 -16.60 10.37 -1.71
N ASP A 71 -17.68 9.94 -1.06
CA ASP A 71 -18.66 10.86 -0.47
C ASP A 71 -18.01 11.85 0.52
N ALA A 72 -17.05 11.42 1.33
CA ALA A 72 -16.41 12.24 2.35
C ALA A 72 -15.46 13.30 1.77
N ARG A 73 -14.63 12.91 0.80
CA ARG A 73 -13.74 13.82 0.06
C ARG A 73 -14.53 14.83 -0.77
N LEU A 74 -15.59 14.38 -1.44
CA LEU A 74 -16.47 15.27 -2.19
C LEU A 74 -17.11 16.33 -1.27
N ALA A 75 -17.64 15.90 -0.11
CA ALA A 75 -18.21 16.81 0.87
C ALA A 75 -17.21 17.84 1.39
N THR A 76 -15.97 17.40 1.65
CA THR A 76 -14.88 18.28 2.10
C THR A 76 -14.54 19.33 1.05
N GLN A 77 -14.34 18.92 -0.21
CA GLN A 77 -14.00 19.83 -1.32
C GLN A 77 -15.14 20.83 -1.60
N CYS A 78 -16.39 20.38 -1.59
CA CYS A 78 -17.52 21.27 -1.80
C CYS A 78 -17.64 22.32 -0.70
N LYS A 79 -17.39 21.93 0.57
CA LYS A 79 -17.39 22.86 1.70
C LYS A 79 -16.29 23.91 1.56
N GLU A 80 -15.08 23.51 1.15
CA GLU A 80 -13.94 24.40 0.94
C GLU A 80 -14.21 25.42 -0.19
N LEU A 81 -14.96 25.01 -1.22
CA LEU A 81 -15.32 25.85 -2.36
C LEU A 81 -16.63 26.64 -2.17
N GLY A 82 -17.32 26.48 -1.03
CA GLY A 82 -18.59 27.16 -0.76
C GLY A 82 -19.76 26.66 -1.63
N ILE A 83 -19.69 25.44 -2.14
CA ILE A 83 -20.74 24.83 -2.97
C ILE A 83 -21.90 24.39 -2.06
N ALA A 84 -23.02 25.11 -2.15
CA ALA A 84 -24.18 24.91 -1.26
C ALA A 84 -24.98 23.63 -1.56
N ARG A 85 -25.03 23.20 -2.83
CA ARG A 85 -25.79 22.00 -3.24
C ARG A 85 -24.82 20.92 -3.70
N LEU A 86 -24.65 19.91 -2.86
CA LEU A 86 -23.85 18.73 -3.17
C LEU A 86 -24.67 17.75 -4.00
N PRO A 87 -24.22 17.35 -5.21
CA PRO A 87 -24.76 16.15 -5.82
C PRO A 87 -24.34 14.91 -5.02
N SER A 88 -25.19 13.89 -5.03
CA SER A 88 -24.78 12.58 -4.52
C SER A 88 -23.80 11.96 -5.50
N LEU A 89 -22.73 11.37 -4.98
CA LEU A 89 -21.88 10.50 -5.77
C LEU A 89 -22.72 9.31 -6.28
N PRO A 90 -22.77 9.05 -7.60
CA PRO A 90 -23.62 8.01 -8.17
C PRO A 90 -23.11 6.62 -7.79
N ALA A 91 -24.04 5.71 -7.53
CA ALA A 91 -23.72 4.29 -7.32
C ALA A 91 -23.12 3.69 -8.60
N ASP A 92 -22.33 2.64 -8.46
CA ASP A 92 -21.56 1.96 -9.51
C ASP A 92 -22.47 1.29 -10.55
N ASP A 93 -23.72 1.03 -10.19
CA ASP A 93 -24.81 0.47 -10.98
C ASP A 93 -25.88 1.50 -11.35
N ALA A 94 -25.65 2.79 -11.05
CA ALA A 94 -26.56 3.86 -11.44
C ALA A 94 -26.63 3.98 -12.98
N PRO A 95 -27.74 4.53 -13.51
CA PRO A 95 -27.88 4.80 -14.94
C PRO A 95 -26.71 5.61 -15.50
N GLU A 96 -26.28 5.28 -16.73
CA GLU A 96 -25.14 5.94 -17.37
C GLU A 96 -25.31 7.48 -17.47
N LEU A 97 -26.55 7.96 -17.61
CA LEU A 97 -26.84 9.39 -17.65
C LEU A 97 -26.45 10.10 -16.35
N GLU A 98 -26.72 9.49 -15.18
CA GLU A 98 -26.35 10.06 -13.89
C GLU A 98 -24.83 10.21 -13.75
N HIS A 99 -24.07 9.20 -14.20
CA HIS A 99 -22.61 9.28 -14.24
C HIS A 99 -22.10 10.41 -15.14
N ARG A 100 -22.75 10.62 -16.30
CA ARG A 100 -22.37 11.65 -17.27
C ARG A 100 -22.66 13.05 -16.73
N GLU A 101 -23.85 13.26 -16.17
CA GLU A 101 -24.26 14.53 -15.55
C GLU A 101 -23.38 14.85 -14.32
N PHE A 102 -23.09 13.85 -13.49
CA PHE A 102 -22.20 14.03 -12.35
C PHE A 102 -20.78 14.43 -12.78
N VAL A 103 -20.22 13.78 -13.80
CA VAL A 103 -18.90 14.16 -14.35
C VAL A 103 -18.91 15.54 -14.98
N ALA A 104 -19.96 15.90 -15.70
CA ALA A 104 -20.12 17.24 -16.26
C ALA A 104 -20.13 18.30 -15.14
N TRP A 105 -20.89 18.06 -14.07
CA TRP A 105 -20.91 18.90 -12.87
C TRP A 105 -19.52 19.00 -12.21
N LEU A 106 -18.79 17.89 -12.07
CA LEU A 106 -17.42 17.93 -11.54
C LEU A 106 -16.51 18.83 -12.40
N CYS A 107 -16.65 18.78 -13.71
CA CYS A 107 -15.85 19.59 -14.62
C CYS A 107 -16.21 21.09 -14.51
N THR A 108 -17.50 21.42 -14.40
CA THR A 108 -17.98 22.80 -14.33
C THR A 108 -17.83 23.44 -12.96
N ASP A 109 -18.37 22.80 -11.93
CA ASP A 109 -18.60 23.40 -10.62
C ASP A 109 -17.46 23.13 -9.64
N LEU A 110 -16.75 22.00 -9.79
CA LEU A 110 -15.68 21.62 -8.87
C LEU A 110 -14.29 21.93 -9.42
N LEU A 111 -14.03 21.55 -10.67
CA LEU A 111 -12.69 21.64 -11.27
C LEU A 111 -12.49 22.92 -12.07
N HIS A 112 -13.57 23.55 -12.54
CA HIS A 112 -13.52 24.66 -13.48
C HIS A 112 -12.58 24.37 -14.67
N ARG A 113 -12.77 23.19 -15.27
CA ARG A 113 -12.00 22.71 -16.42
C ARG A 113 -12.98 22.17 -17.46
N ARG A 114 -12.79 22.59 -18.70
CA ARG A 114 -13.59 22.12 -19.83
C ARG A 114 -12.79 21.09 -20.63
N PRO A 115 -13.19 19.81 -20.66
CA PRO A 115 -12.65 18.84 -21.59
C PRO A 115 -13.08 19.16 -23.03
N ASP A 116 -12.17 19.03 -23.99
CA ASP A 116 -12.49 19.09 -25.43
C ASP A 116 -12.48 17.68 -26.06
N ALA A 117 -11.97 16.68 -25.34
CA ALA A 117 -12.06 15.27 -25.73
C ALA A 117 -12.21 14.34 -24.51
N VAL A 118 -12.97 13.27 -24.68
CA VAL A 118 -13.09 12.15 -23.74
C VAL A 118 -12.37 10.94 -24.32
N PHE A 119 -11.49 10.31 -23.55
CA PHE A 119 -10.75 9.13 -23.96
C PHE A 119 -11.26 7.90 -23.19
N THR A 120 -11.70 6.88 -23.92
CA THR A 120 -12.17 5.62 -23.34
C THR A 120 -11.72 4.42 -24.19
N SER A 121 -12.03 3.20 -23.76
CA SER A 121 -11.93 1.99 -24.59
C SER A 121 -13.29 1.39 -24.93
N GLU A 122 -14.38 2.14 -24.77
CA GLU A 122 -15.76 1.62 -24.81
C GLU A 122 -16.69 2.61 -25.51
N ASP A 123 -17.85 2.15 -25.99
CA ASP A 123 -18.78 3.02 -26.74
C ASP A 123 -19.49 4.05 -25.85
N TYR A 124 -19.56 3.81 -24.53
CA TYR A 124 -20.24 4.74 -23.62
C TYR A 124 -19.61 6.15 -23.62
N GLY A 125 -18.38 6.30 -24.12
CA GLY A 125 -17.68 7.58 -24.23
C GLY A 125 -18.39 8.59 -25.11
N ASP A 126 -19.18 8.15 -26.10
CA ASP A 126 -20.00 9.03 -26.93
C ASP A 126 -21.03 9.79 -26.09
N GLY A 127 -21.60 9.11 -25.09
CA GLY A 127 -22.56 9.73 -24.18
C GLY A 127 -21.92 10.76 -23.24
N PHE A 128 -20.68 10.55 -22.79
CA PHE A 128 -19.94 11.58 -22.05
C PHE A 128 -19.65 12.79 -22.93
N ALA A 129 -19.15 12.57 -24.15
CA ALA A 129 -18.86 13.65 -25.09
C ALA A 129 -20.12 14.49 -25.39
N ARG A 130 -21.28 13.84 -25.60
CA ARG A 130 -22.55 14.54 -25.82
C ARG A 130 -22.96 15.41 -24.63
N VAL A 131 -23.01 14.85 -23.42
CA VAL A 131 -23.45 15.60 -22.22
C VAL A 131 -22.49 16.75 -21.90
N LEU A 132 -21.18 16.54 -22.03
CA LEU A 132 -20.19 17.61 -21.85
C LEU A 132 -20.34 18.69 -22.93
N ALA A 133 -20.60 18.31 -24.18
CA ALA A 133 -20.79 19.29 -25.25
C ALA A 133 -22.02 20.17 -25.03
N GLU A 134 -23.13 19.57 -24.55
CA GLU A 134 -24.34 20.28 -24.14
C GLU A 134 -24.05 21.22 -22.95
N GLN A 135 -23.39 20.72 -21.90
CA GLN A 135 -23.08 21.47 -20.68
C GLN A 135 -22.19 22.69 -20.94
N PHE A 136 -21.20 22.57 -21.82
CA PHE A 136 -20.24 23.63 -22.12
C PHE A 136 -20.60 24.45 -23.37
N ALA A 137 -21.70 24.11 -24.05
CA ALA A 137 -22.11 24.67 -25.34
C ALA A 137 -20.99 24.70 -26.39
N GLN A 138 -20.12 23.68 -26.39
CA GLN A 138 -18.98 23.55 -27.31
C GLN A 138 -18.73 22.09 -27.67
N PRO A 139 -18.19 21.79 -28.87
CA PRO A 139 -17.93 20.42 -29.27
C PRO A 139 -16.93 19.71 -28.34
N VAL A 140 -17.25 18.47 -27.97
CA VAL A 140 -16.36 17.55 -27.26
C VAL A 140 -16.25 16.28 -28.09
N ALA A 141 -15.02 15.86 -28.40
CA ALA A 141 -14.78 14.63 -29.15
C ALA A 141 -14.80 13.40 -28.23
N HIS A 142 -15.20 12.25 -28.75
CA HIS A 142 -14.88 10.97 -28.15
C HIS A 142 -13.74 10.31 -28.93
N VAL A 143 -12.69 9.92 -28.22
CA VAL A 143 -11.55 9.16 -28.75
C VAL A 143 -11.57 7.76 -28.15
N CYS A 144 -12.03 6.79 -28.91
CA CYS A 144 -12.06 5.39 -28.51
C CYS A 144 -10.70 4.72 -28.79
N VAL A 145 -10.03 4.24 -27.75
CA VAL A 145 -8.68 3.67 -27.77
C VAL A 145 -8.75 2.18 -27.48
N ASP A 146 -8.28 1.35 -28.42
CA ASP A 146 -8.20 -0.11 -28.26
C ASP A 146 -9.51 -0.76 -27.79
N LYS A 147 -10.61 -0.48 -28.50
CA LYS A 147 -11.95 -1.00 -28.17
C LYS A 147 -12.01 -2.52 -28.02
N ALA A 148 -11.29 -3.24 -28.88
CA ALA A 148 -11.22 -4.69 -28.86
C ALA A 148 -10.29 -5.24 -27.74
N ARG A 149 -9.63 -4.36 -26.97
CA ARG A 149 -8.67 -4.69 -25.91
C ARG A 149 -7.58 -5.64 -26.38
N VAL A 150 -7.11 -5.46 -27.62
CA VAL A 150 -6.11 -6.34 -28.24
C VAL A 150 -4.74 -6.15 -27.58
N THR A 151 -4.40 -4.91 -27.22
CA THR A 151 -3.10 -4.60 -26.63
C THR A 151 -2.99 -5.12 -25.20
N HIS A 152 -4.06 -4.94 -24.43
CA HIS A 152 -4.15 -5.36 -23.04
C HIS A 152 -5.52 -6.01 -22.75
N PRO A 153 -5.69 -7.33 -23.00
CA PRO A 153 -6.95 -8.04 -22.82
C PRO A 153 -7.21 -8.34 -21.33
N ILE A 154 -7.42 -7.28 -20.54
CA ILE A 154 -7.60 -7.34 -19.10
C ILE A 154 -8.69 -6.38 -18.64
N SER A 155 -9.33 -6.71 -17.52
CA SER A 155 -10.31 -5.87 -16.83
C SER A 155 -9.99 -5.75 -15.34
N GLY A 156 -10.47 -4.68 -14.71
CA GLY A 156 -10.39 -4.53 -13.25
C GLY A 156 -10.99 -5.74 -12.51
N THR A 157 -12.09 -6.32 -13.00
CA THR A 157 -12.72 -7.50 -12.39
C THR A 157 -11.80 -8.73 -12.40
N GLN A 158 -11.15 -9.03 -13.54
CA GLN A 158 -10.20 -10.15 -13.60
C GLN A 158 -9.03 -9.96 -12.64
N ILE A 159 -8.49 -8.74 -12.55
CA ILE A 159 -7.39 -8.45 -11.63
C ILE A 159 -7.85 -8.57 -10.18
N ARG A 160 -9.01 -8.03 -9.80
CA ARG A 160 -9.52 -8.15 -8.42
C ARG A 160 -9.72 -9.61 -8.01
N ASN A 161 -10.12 -10.48 -8.94
CA ASN A 161 -10.27 -11.91 -8.65
C ASN A 161 -8.93 -12.61 -8.40
N ASN A 162 -7.85 -12.22 -9.11
CA ASN A 162 -6.52 -12.79 -8.88
C ASN A 162 -5.40 -11.83 -9.34
N PRO A 163 -4.98 -10.85 -8.51
CA PRO A 163 -3.99 -9.87 -8.89
C PRO A 163 -2.61 -10.49 -9.10
N HIS A 164 -2.33 -11.64 -8.49
CA HIS A 164 -1.07 -12.35 -8.66
C HIS A 164 -0.96 -13.03 -10.02
N ARG A 165 -2.02 -13.69 -10.49
CA ARG A 165 -2.11 -14.24 -11.85
C ARG A 165 -1.99 -13.15 -12.91
N HIS A 166 -2.48 -11.96 -12.59
CA HIS A 166 -2.48 -10.79 -13.46
C HIS A 166 -1.48 -9.70 -13.03
N ARG A 167 -0.37 -10.07 -12.35
CA ARG A 167 0.90 -9.32 -12.43
C ARG A 167 1.26 -9.17 -13.92
N THR A 168 2.29 -8.51 -14.40
CA THR A 168 2.47 -8.21 -15.84
C THR A 168 1.44 -7.24 -16.42
N GLN A 169 0.13 -7.37 -16.13
CA GLN A 169 -0.91 -6.40 -16.48
C GLN A 169 -1.01 -5.22 -15.49
N LEU A 170 -0.35 -5.34 -14.34
CA LEU A 170 -0.20 -4.31 -13.34
C LEU A 170 1.15 -3.58 -13.46
N TYR A 171 1.18 -2.33 -13.04
CA TYR A 171 2.42 -1.60 -12.81
C TYR A 171 3.10 -2.07 -11.51
N PRO A 172 4.44 -2.02 -11.39
CA PRO A 172 5.14 -2.47 -10.19
C PRO A 172 4.61 -1.82 -8.90
N GLU A 173 4.39 -0.51 -8.91
CA GLU A 173 3.87 0.26 -7.78
C GLU A 173 2.42 -0.09 -7.41
N VAL A 174 1.63 -0.56 -8.38
CA VAL A 174 0.27 -1.06 -8.13
C VAL A 174 0.31 -2.49 -7.60
N TYR A 175 1.15 -3.33 -8.19
CA TYR A 175 1.31 -4.72 -7.77
C TYR A 175 1.82 -4.82 -6.32
N ALA A 176 2.72 -3.93 -5.93
CA ALA A 176 3.26 -3.83 -4.58
C ALA A 176 2.17 -3.72 -3.49
N SER A 177 1.03 -3.11 -3.80
CA SER A 177 -0.12 -2.99 -2.87
C SER A 177 -0.85 -4.31 -2.64
N PHE A 178 -0.60 -5.35 -3.44
CA PHE A 178 -1.12 -6.70 -3.24
C PHE A 178 -0.12 -7.66 -2.59
N VAL A 179 1.12 -7.21 -2.35
CA VAL A 179 2.15 -8.01 -1.70
C VAL A 179 1.95 -7.97 -0.19
N ARG A 180 1.78 -9.14 0.43
CA ARG A 180 1.64 -9.26 1.89
C ARG A 180 2.99 -9.30 2.58
N ARG A 181 3.15 -8.57 3.68
CA ARG A 181 4.40 -8.56 4.46
C ARG A 181 4.34 -9.59 5.58
N ILE A 182 5.39 -10.41 5.69
CA ILE A 182 5.58 -11.37 6.78
C ILE A 182 6.77 -10.92 7.60
N GLY A 183 6.51 -10.39 8.79
CA GLY A 183 7.55 -9.97 9.73
C GLY A 183 8.02 -11.13 10.59
N ILE A 184 9.33 -11.38 10.64
CA ILE A 184 9.92 -12.40 11.50
C ILE A 184 10.61 -11.72 12.68
N LEU A 185 10.05 -11.95 13.87
CA LEU A 185 10.58 -11.49 15.15
C LEU A 185 11.22 -12.64 15.91
N GLY A 186 12.06 -12.32 16.90
CA GLY A 186 12.70 -13.29 17.75
C GLY A 186 14.03 -12.82 18.29
N GLY A 187 14.49 -13.48 19.36
CA GLY A 187 15.76 -13.17 20.01
C GLY A 187 16.96 -13.29 19.07
N GLU A 188 18.12 -12.78 19.50
CA GLU A 188 19.40 -13.12 18.86
C GLU A 188 19.54 -14.64 18.71
N SER A 189 20.03 -15.08 17.56
CA SER A 189 20.30 -16.50 17.27
C SER A 189 19.09 -17.43 17.36
N SER A 190 17.87 -16.88 17.21
CA SER A 190 16.64 -17.67 17.16
C SER A 190 16.33 -18.21 15.76
N GLY A 191 17.26 -18.17 14.79
CA GLY A 191 17.06 -18.73 13.44
C GLY A 191 16.21 -17.88 12.48
N LYS A 192 15.99 -16.59 12.78
CA LYS A 192 15.19 -15.66 11.94
C LYS A 192 15.67 -15.62 10.49
N THR A 193 16.94 -15.31 10.27
CA THR A 193 17.54 -15.19 8.93
C THR A 193 17.47 -16.48 8.14
N THR A 194 17.70 -17.62 8.81
CA THR A 194 17.55 -18.96 8.19
C THR A 194 16.12 -19.19 7.73
N LEU A 195 15.13 -18.89 8.58
CA LEU A 195 13.71 -19.02 8.22
C LEU A 195 13.31 -18.04 7.11
N ALA A 196 13.78 -16.79 7.16
CA ALA A 196 13.49 -15.76 6.18
C ALA A 196 13.94 -16.17 4.77
N ARG A 197 15.20 -16.63 4.67
CA ARG A 197 15.78 -17.14 3.42
C ARG A 197 15.04 -18.36 2.91
N ALA A 198 14.74 -19.31 3.79
CA ALA A 198 14.04 -20.55 3.41
C ALA A 198 12.62 -20.26 2.91
N LEU A 199 11.88 -19.37 3.58
CA LEU A 199 10.55 -18.94 3.15
C LEU A 199 10.60 -18.24 1.79
N ALA A 200 11.52 -17.29 1.61
CA ALA A 200 11.66 -16.58 0.35
C ALA A 200 11.94 -17.53 -0.83
N ALA A 201 12.83 -18.50 -0.63
CA ALA A 201 13.13 -19.51 -1.65
C ALA A 201 11.93 -20.42 -1.97
N ASN A 202 11.18 -20.88 -0.97
CA ASN A 202 10.03 -21.78 -1.17
C ASN A 202 8.80 -21.07 -1.75
N LEU A 203 8.67 -19.76 -1.52
CA LEU A 203 7.56 -18.94 -2.00
C LEU A 203 7.88 -18.20 -3.31
N ASP A 204 9.07 -18.43 -3.88
CA ASP A 204 9.60 -17.72 -5.06
C ASP A 204 9.47 -16.19 -4.91
N THR A 205 9.94 -15.67 -3.78
CA THR A 205 9.86 -14.24 -3.47
C THR A 205 11.14 -13.68 -2.86
N THR A 206 11.16 -12.39 -2.57
CA THR A 206 12.29 -11.69 -1.95
C THR A 206 12.16 -11.61 -0.44
N TRP A 207 13.30 -11.36 0.22
CA TRP A 207 13.36 -11.07 1.65
C TRP A 207 14.24 -9.86 1.92
N VAL A 208 14.03 -9.25 3.08
CA VAL A 208 14.77 -8.08 3.58
C VAL A 208 15.62 -8.53 4.76
N PRO A 209 16.96 -8.36 4.70
CA PRO A 209 17.85 -8.65 5.82
C PRO A 209 17.80 -7.57 6.91
N GLU A 210 18.32 -7.93 8.08
CA GLU A 210 18.30 -7.06 9.27
C GLU A 210 19.34 -5.96 9.11
N TYR A 211 18.90 -4.74 8.82
CA TYR A 211 19.83 -3.63 8.61
C TYR A 211 20.58 -3.24 9.89
N GLY A 212 20.00 -3.47 11.06
CA GLY A 212 20.67 -3.20 12.34
C GLY A 212 21.99 -3.95 12.48
N ARG A 213 22.05 -5.19 11.97
CA ARG A 213 23.27 -6.00 11.93
C ARG A 213 24.30 -5.42 10.95
N GLU A 214 23.86 -5.06 9.75
CA GLU A 214 24.74 -4.43 8.74
C GLU A 214 25.41 -3.16 9.30
N LEU A 215 24.63 -2.27 9.94
CA LEU A 215 25.18 -1.04 10.50
C LEU A 215 26.09 -1.30 11.71
N TRP A 216 25.73 -2.27 12.56
CA TRP A 216 26.56 -2.67 13.71
C TRP A 216 27.93 -3.16 13.26
N GLU A 217 28.00 -4.00 12.21
CA GLU A 217 29.26 -4.46 11.62
C GLU A 217 30.05 -3.30 10.99
N CYS A 218 29.40 -2.41 10.24
CA CYS A 218 30.05 -1.24 9.66
C CYS A 218 30.60 -0.25 10.70
N LYS A 219 30.12 -0.30 11.94
CA LYS A 219 30.55 0.57 13.04
C LYS A 219 31.39 -0.17 14.10
N ASP A 220 31.93 -1.34 13.77
CA ASP A 220 32.74 -2.16 14.70
C ASP A 220 32.05 -2.39 16.05
N GLY A 221 30.72 -2.54 16.00
CA GLY A 221 29.84 -2.75 17.14
C GLY A 221 29.49 -1.52 17.99
N GLN A 222 29.93 -0.33 17.59
CA GLN A 222 29.73 0.92 18.33
C GLN A 222 28.56 1.73 17.76
N LEU A 223 27.34 1.33 18.12
CA LEU A 223 26.13 2.11 17.79
C LEU A 223 25.91 3.23 18.82
N VAL A 224 25.49 4.41 18.35
CA VAL A 224 25.02 5.52 19.19
C VAL A 224 23.48 5.62 19.15
N PHE A 225 22.89 6.41 20.04
CA PHE A 225 21.44 6.52 20.14
C PHE A 225 20.76 6.95 18.82
N ASP A 226 21.33 7.93 18.12
CA ASP A 226 20.80 8.43 16.84
C ASP A 226 20.80 7.37 15.73
N ASP A 227 21.61 6.31 15.87
CA ASP A 227 21.60 5.19 14.93
C ASP A 227 20.29 4.40 15.02
N MET A 228 19.60 4.39 16.16
CA MET A 228 18.40 3.58 16.34
C MET A 228 17.28 4.01 15.40
N VAL A 229 17.01 5.32 15.30
CA VAL A 229 16.00 5.82 14.36
C VAL A 229 16.46 5.69 12.91
N ALA A 230 17.77 5.84 12.64
CA ALA A 230 18.32 5.64 11.30
C ALA A 230 18.16 4.17 10.84
N ILE A 231 18.40 3.20 11.72
CA ILE A 231 18.17 1.79 11.46
C ILE A 231 16.69 1.53 11.16
N GLY A 232 15.79 2.06 11.99
CA GLY A 232 14.34 1.91 11.79
C GLY A 232 13.88 2.44 10.43
N ARG A 233 14.32 3.65 10.05
CA ARG A 233 14.01 4.26 8.74
C ARG A 233 14.54 3.41 7.59
N MET A 234 15.80 2.97 7.67
CA MET A 234 16.43 2.19 6.61
C MET A 234 15.79 0.81 6.46
N GLN A 235 15.39 0.16 7.56
CA GLN A 235 14.67 -1.12 7.49
C GLN A 235 13.38 -0.95 6.67
N VAL A 236 12.57 0.06 6.97
CA VAL A 236 11.32 0.36 6.23
C VAL A 236 11.61 0.69 4.77
N GLU A 237 12.66 1.44 4.49
CA GLU A 237 13.04 1.78 3.13
C GLU A 237 13.49 0.55 2.33
N LYS A 238 14.30 -0.33 2.92
CA LYS A 238 14.68 -1.62 2.30
C LYS A 238 13.47 -2.50 2.02
N GLU A 239 12.50 -2.56 2.93
CA GLU A 239 11.23 -3.23 2.66
C GLU A 239 10.52 -2.62 1.46
N ARG A 240 10.42 -1.29 1.39
CA ARG A 240 9.76 -0.57 0.29
C ARG A 240 10.44 -0.88 -1.05
N MET A 241 11.77 -0.89 -1.10
CA MET A 241 12.54 -1.21 -2.29
C MET A 241 12.29 -2.65 -2.77
N GLN A 242 12.17 -3.60 -1.84
CA GLN A 242 11.97 -5.02 -2.18
C GLN A 242 10.55 -5.35 -2.68
N LEU A 243 9.54 -4.52 -2.38
CA LEU A 243 8.16 -4.75 -2.84
C LEU A 243 8.02 -4.82 -4.37
N ALA A 244 8.85 -4.08 -5.12
CA ALA A 244 8.81 -4.10 -6.59
C ALA A 244 9.24 -5.46 -7.16
N HIS A 245 10.04 -6.21 -6.40
CA HIS A 245 10.61 -7.50 -6.80
C HIS A 245 9.85 -8.68 -6.19
N ALA A 246 9.24 -8.50 -5.02
CA ALA A 246 8.46 -9.51 -4.30
C ALA A 246 7.33 -10.13 -5.15
N GLN A 247 7.03 -11.40 -4.89
CA GLN A 247 5.94 -12.17 -5.48
C GLN A 247 5.00 -12.62 -4.38
N ARG A 248 3.76 -12.11 -4.37
CA ARG A 248 2.70 -12.41 -3.37
C ARG A 248 3.00 -12.02 -1.92
N PHE A 249 4.21 -12.30 -1.44
CA PHE A 249 4.69 -12.08 -0.09
C PHE A 249 6.03 -11.33 -0.11
N LEU A 250 6.31 -10.54 0.91
CA LEU A 250 7.63 -10.00 1.21
C LEU A 250 8.02 -10.50 2.60
N ILE A 251 9.17 -11.16 2.71
CA ILE A 251 9.64 -11.69 4.01
C ILE A 251 10.60 -10.68 4.66
N CYS A 252 10.30 -10.23 5.88
CA CYS A 252 11.10 -9.22 6.57
C CYS A 252 11.80 -9.82 7.79
N ASP A 253 13.13 -9.96 7.71
CA ASP A 253 14.01 -10.16 8.85
C ASP A 253 14.68 -8.81 9.12
N THR A 254 14.19 -7.92 9.96
CA THR A 254 13.14 -8.05 10.95
C THR A 254 12.18 -6.85 10.77
N SER A 255 11.47 -6.46 11.83
CA SER A 255 10.67 -5.23 11.91
C SER A 255 11.40 -4.12 12.69
N PRO A 256 11.06 -2.82 12.47
CA PRO A 256 11.51 -1.74 13.33
C PRO A 256 11.22 -1.96 14.83
N LEU A 257 10.29 -2.86 15.17
CA LEU A 257 10.04 -3.31 16.55
C LEU A 257 11.30 -3.93 17.20
N THR A 258 12.14 -4.61 16.43
CA THR A 258 13.43 -5.12 16.94
C THR A 258 14.38 -3.98 17.30
N THR A 259 14.44 -2.95 16.46
CA THR A 259 15.25 -1.77 16.72
C THR A 259 14.74 -0.99 17.94
N LEU A 260 13.42 -0.92 18.14
CA LEU A 260 12.82 -0.33 19.35
C LEU A 260 13.28 -1.06 20.62
N PHE A 261 13.30 -2.39 20.60
CA PHE A 261 13.84 -3.18 21.71
C PHE A 261 15.31 -2.82 22.01
N TYR A 262 16.17 -2.79 20.99
CA TYR A 262 17.59 -2.44 21.16
C TYR A 262 17.78 -1.02 21.68
N SER A 263 16.97 -0.06 21.20
CA SER A 263 17.00 1.33 21.68
C SER A 263 16.78 1.41 23.20
N HIS A 264 15.74 0.72 23.70
CA HIS A 264 15.49 0.64 25.14
C HIS A 264 16.59 -0.11 25.89
N ALA A 265 17.05 -1.24 25.36
CA ALA A 265 18.05 -2.09 26.02
C ALA A 265 19.44 -1.46 26.10
N MET A 266 19.80 -0.59 25.15
CA MET A 266 21.13 0.04 25.08
C MET A 266 21.14 1.45 25.65
N PHE A 267 20.06 2.22 25.51
CA PHE A 267 20.03 3.65 25.83
C PHE A 267 18.94 4.04 26.82
N GLY A 268 18.05 3.12 27.20
CA GLY A 268 16.96 3.40 28.15
C GLY A 268 15.84 4.29 27.59
N GLN A 269 15.89 4.67 26.32
CA GLN A 269 14.95 5.58 25.66
C GLN A 269 14.77 5.22 24.18
N ALA A 270 13.78 5.82 23.52
CA ALA A 270 13.51 5.65 22.10
C ALA A 270 13.06 6.96 21.47
N ASP A 271 13.51 7.21 20.24
CA ASP A 271 13.04 8.34 19.44
C ASP A 271 11.54 8.19 19.14
N PRO A 272 10.71 9.25 19.25
CA PRO A 272 9.28 9.18 18.94
C PRO A 272 8.96 8.66 17.54
N GLU A 273 9.82 8.94 16.55
CA GLU A 273 9.67 8.39 15.22
C GLU A 273 9.93 6.89 15.18
N LEU A 274 10.94 6.39 15.91
CA LEU A 274 11.19 4.95 16.00
C LEU A 274 9.99 4.22 16.64
N VAL A 275 9.35 4.82 17.64
CA VAL A 275 8.12 4.28 18.22
C VAL A 275 7.02 4.15 17.15
N ARG A 276 6.80 5.18 16.32
CA ARG A 276 5.83 5.12 15.21
C ARG A 276 6.23 4.08 14.16
N LEU A 277 7.51 3.97 13.83
CA LEU A 277 7.99 2.97 12.87
C LEU A 277 7.79 1.54 13.38
N ALA A 278 7.89 1.31 14.69
CA ALA A 278 7.66 0.01 15.33
C ALA A 278 6.18 -0.42 15.31
N GLU A 279 5.24 0.52 15.16
CA GLU A 279 3.80 0.24 15.02
C GLU A 279 3.41 -0.19 13.60
N ARG A 280 4.40 -0.30 12.69
CA ARG A 280 4.19 -0.76 11.32
C ARG A 280 3.46 -2.10 11.28
N GLY A 281 2.41 -2.14 10.44
CA GLY A 281 1.62 -3.35 10.23
C GLY A 281 2.33 -4.38 9.37
N TYR A 282 2.17 -5.65 9.75
CA TYR A 282 2.54 -6.82 8.96
C TYR A 282 1.30 -7.72 8.84
N ASP A 283 1.06 -8.31 7.66
CA ASP A 283 -0.06 -9.22 7.44
C ASP A 283 0.09 -10.52 8.24
N THR A 284 1.33 -10.88 8.56
CA THR A 284 1.65 -12.01 9.43
C THR A 284 2.90 -11.69 10.23
N ILE A 285 2.86 -11.97 11.52
CA ILE A 285 4.03 -11.91 12.40
C ILE A 285 4.37 -13.33 12.82
N ILE A 286 5.61 -13.74 12.59
CA ILE A 286 6.18 -14.98 13.09
C ILE A 286 7.10 -14.63 14.25
N LEU A 287 6.91 -15.23 15.41
CA LEU A 287 7.77 -15.06 16.57
C LEU A 287 8.58 -16.32 16.84
N CYS A 288 9.87 -16.26 16.57
CA CYS A 288 10.82 -17.35 16.78
C CYS A 288 11.23 -17.45 18.27
N SER A 289 11.01 -18.61 18.87
CA SER A 289 11.46 -18.93 20.23
C SER A 289 12.99 -19.09 20.28
N PRO A 290 13.64 -18.76 21.41
CA PRO A 290 15.08 -18.92 21.60
C PRO A 290 15.44 -20.34 22.06
N ASP A 291 14.93 -21.37 21.37
CA ASP A 291 15.06 -22.79 21.76
C ASP A 291 16.02 -23.59 20.85
N ILE A 292 16.72 -22.91 19.93
CA ILE A 292 17.84 -23.46 19.17
C ILE A 292 19.12 -23.30 19.98
N GLU A 293 20.02 -24.29 19.85
CA GLU A 293 21.32 -24.29 20.51
C GLU A 293 22.08 -23.00 20.20
N PHE A 294 22.57 -22.35 21.26
CA PHE A 294 23.30 -21.10 21.14
C PHE A 294 24.74 -21.39 20.69
N ILE A 295 25.02 -21.22 19.40
CA ILE A 295 26.39 -21.27 18.89
C ILE A 295 27.00 -19.87 19.05
N GLN A 296 28.00 -19.70 19.91
CA GLN A 296 28.64 -18.40 20.12
C GLN A 296 29.59 -18.10 18.95
N ASP A 297 29.22 -17.14 18.09
CA ASP A 297 30.01 -16.74 16.90
C ASP A 297 30.84 -15.47 17.12
N GLY A 298 30.99 -15.03 18.37
CA GLY A 298 31.80 -13.86 18.75
C GLY A 298 31.06 -12.52 18.78
N THR A 299 29.83 -12.41 18.26
CA THR A 299 29.06 -11.14 18.19
C THR A 299 27.83 -11.07 19.11
N ARG A 300 27.54 -12.14 19.85
CA ARG A 300 26.23 -12.37 20.51
C ARG A 300 26.27 -12.06 22.01
N ARG A 301 25.15 -11.57 22.56
CA ARG A 301 24.94 -11.41 24.02
C ARG A 301 24.54 -12.74 24.69
N ASP A 302 24.53 -12.76 26.02
CA ASP A 302 24.25 -13.95 26.84
C ASP A 302 22.85 -14.57 26.58
N SER A 303 22.66 -15.82 27.05
CA SER A 303 21.39 -16.55 26.93
C SER A 303 20.21 -15.82 27.58
N ASP A 304 20.47 -15.02 28.59
CA ASP A 304 19.45 -14.28 29.31
C ASP A 304 18.93 -13.09 28.49
N PHE A 305 19.81 -12.44 27.71
CA PHE A 305 19.42 -11.35 26.82
C PHE A 305 18.45 -11.81 25.74
N ARG A 306 18.70 -12.95 25.08
CA ARG A 306 17.77 -13.48 24.07
C ARG A 306 16.42 -13.87 24.68
N GLN A 307 16.40 -14.36 25.92
CA GLN A 307 15.17 -14.71 26.62
C GLN A 307 14.38 -13.44 27.00
N ARG A 308 15.06 -12.41 27.52
CA ARG A 308 14.46 -11.09 27.81
C ARG A 308 13.87 -10.46 26.54
N GLN A 309 14.59 -10.53 25.42
CA GLN A 309 14.11 -10.03 24.14
C GLN A 309 12.85 -10.75 23.66
N HIS A 310 12.84 -12.09 23.75
CA HIS A 310 11.67 -12.88 23.38
C HIS A 310 10.45 -12.55 24.25
N GLN A 311 10.66 -12.47 25.58
CA GLN A 311 9.60 -12.13 26.52
C GLN A 311 9.04 -10.71 26.28
N TRP A 312 9.91 -9.75 25.97
CA TRP A 312 9.50 -8.40 25.61
C TRP A 312 8.62 -8.37 24.36
N TYR A 313 8.94 -9.16 23.32
CA TYR A 313 8.06 -9.27 22.15
C TYR A 313 6.70 -9.87 22.50
N LEU A 314 6.66 -10.93 23.31
CA LEU A 314 5.39 -11.53 23.74
C LEU A 314 4.52 -10.51 24.48
N GLU A 315 5.09 -9.78 25.44
CA GLU A 315 4.40 -8.74 26.19
C GLU A 315 3.91 -7.61 25.27
N TYR A 316 4.78 -7.13 24.37
CA TYR A 316 4.45 -6.07 23.42
C TYR A 316 3.28 -6.46 22.50
N LEU A 317 3.33 -7.66 21.92
CA LEU A 317 2.32 -8.18 21.00
C LEU A 317 1.01 -8.44 21.73
N ASN A 318 1.05 -9.07 22.91
CA ASN A 318 -0.13 -9.38 23.71
C ASN A 318 -0.84 -8.12 24.21
N ALA A 319 -0.09 -7.14 24.73
CA ALA A 319 -0.65 -5.88 25.21
C ALA A 319 -1.39 -5.09 24.11
N ARG A 320 -1.05 -5.32 22.84
CA ARG A 320 -1.68 -4.68 21.67
C ARG A 320 -2.65 -5.58 20.91
N GLY A 321 -2.87 -6.82 21.37
CA GLY A 321 -3.73 -7.78 20.68
C GLY A 321 -3.23 -8.15 19.28
N ILE A 322 -1.92 -8.07 19.03
CA ILE A 322 -1.33 -8.37 17.73
C ILE A 322 -1.15 -9.90 17.59
N ALA A 323 -1.92 -10.49 16.67
CA ALA A 323 -1.83 -11.91 16.37
C ALA A 323 -0.44 -12.27 15.81
N HIS A 324 0.14 -13.36 16.31
CA HIS A 324 1.43 -13.86 15.86
C HIS A 324 1.48 -15.39 15.88
N LEU A 325 2.35 -15.95 15.04
CA LEU A 325 2.63 -17.38 14.99
C LEU A 325 3.91 -17.67 15.77
N ALA A 326 3.76 -18.25 16.95
CA ALA A 326 4.90 -18.72 17.74
C ALA A 326 5.55 -19.95 17.07
N MET A 327 6.88 -19.94 16.95
CA MET A 327 7.64 -21.02 16.33
C MET A 327 8.78 -21.52 17.19
N SER A 328 8.80 -22.84 17.39
CA SER A 328 9.74 -23.58 18.22
C SER A 328 10.30 -24.80 17.48
N GLY A 329 11.46 -25.26 17.91
CA GLY A 329 12.16 -26.41 17.38
C GLY A 329 13.10 -26.09 16.21
N PRO A 330 13.58 -27.12 15.51
CA PRO A 330 14.62 -27.00 14.48
C PRO A 330 14.11 -26.27 13.22
N PRO A 331 15.01 -25.72 12.39
CA PRO A 331 14.66 -24.91 11.21
C PRO A 331 13.64 -25.54 10.27
N GLU A 332 13.73 -26.85 10.02
CA GLU A 332 12.84 -27.57 9.11
C GLU A 332 11.40 -27.60 9.62
N LYS A 333 11.23 -27.81 10.94
CA LYS A 333 9.91 -27.80 11.60
C LYS A 333 9.26 -26.42 11.51
N ARG A 334 10.06 -25.37 11.73
CA ARG A 334 9.60 -23.98 11.65
C ARG A 334 9.16 -23.62 10.23
N LEU A 335 9.98 -23.98 9.24
CA LEU A 335 9.63 -23.77 7.83
C LEU A 335 8.34 -24.50 7.46
N ALA A 336 8.19 -25.77 7.83
CA ALA A 336 6.98 -26.53 7.53
C ALA A 336 5.72 -25.89 8.16
N ALA A 337 5.81 -25.47 9.43
CA ALA A 337 4.72 -24.79 10.12
C ALA A 337 4.40 -23.43 9.48
N ALA A 338 5.41 -22.64 9.13
CA ALA A 338 5.26 -21.36 8.44
C ALA A 338 4.55 -21.52 7.09
N MET A 339 5.01 -22.46 6.27
CA MET A 339 4.44 -22.74 4.95
C MET A 339 2.98 -23.21 5.05
N ALA A 340 2.66 -24.07 6.02
CA ALA A 340 1.30 -24.53 6.25
C ALA A 340 0.36 -23.36 6.64
N TYR A 341 0.81 -22.47 7.53
CA TYR A 341 0.05 -21.29 7.92
C TYR A 341 -0.13 -20.31 6.76
N ILE A 342 0.93 -20.05 5.99
CA ILE A 342 0.88 -19.15 4.83
C ILE A 342 -0.09 -19.69 3.78
N ALA A 343 -0.07 -20.99 3.50
CA ALA A 343 -1.01 -21.62 2.56
C ALA A 343 -2.48 -21.45 3.00
N ASP A 344 -2.79 -21.64 4.29
CA ASP A 344 -4.14 -21.50 4.82
C ASP A 344 -4.61 -20.03 4.87
N SER A 345 -3.74 -19.12 5.28
CA SER A 345 -4.05 -17.68 5.39
C SER A 345 -4.12 -16.97 4.03
N ALA A 346 -3.32 -17.40 3.04
CA ALA A 346 -3.39 -16.91 1.67
C ALA A 346 -4.75 -17.17 1.02
N LEU A 347 -5.46 -18.22 1.46
CA LEU A 347 -6.79 -18.58 0.99
C LEU A 347 -7.92 -17.78 1.66
N LYS A 348 -7.68 -17.17 2.83
CA LYS A 348 -8.75 -16.64 3.70
C LYS A 348 -8.85 -15.11 3.76
N ALA A 349 -7.75 -14.37 3.63
CA ALA A 349 -7.79 -12.91 3.76
C ALA A 349 -8.09 -12.21 2.41
N PRO A 350 -8.88 -11.11 2.39
CA PRO A 350 -9.05 -10.29 1.20
C PRO A 350 -7.72 -9.65 0.75
N LEU A 351 -7.55 -9.49 -0.56
CA LEU A 351 -6.38 -8.84 -1.17
C LEU A 351 -6.58 -7.32 -1.21
N GLY A 352 -5.56 -6.55 -0.86
CA GLY A 352 -5.59 -5.08 -0.91
C GLY A 352 -5.68 -4.36 0.44
N HIS A 353 -5.60 -5.07 1.57
CA HIS A 353 -5.30 -4.40 2.84
C HIS A 353 -3.82 -3.99 2.85
N ILE A 354 -3.56 -2.69 2.86
CA ILE A 354 -2.27 -2.17 3.30
C ILE A 354 -2.29 -2.31 4.82
N ALA A 355 -1.55 -3.29 5.35
CA ALA A 355 -1.28 -3.33 6.78
C ALA A 355 -0.49 -2.06 7.17
N GLY A 356 -1.16 -1.13 7.85
CA GLY A 356 -0.52 -0.13 8.71
C GLY A 356 0.16 1.07 8.04
N GLU A 357 -0.50 1.76 7.11
CA GLU A 357 -0.37 3.23 7.11
C GLU A 357 -1.49 3.78 7.99
N VAL A 358 -1.17 3.98 9.27
CA VAL A 358 -2.04 4.72 10.18
C VAL A 358 -2.18 6.13 9.62
N VAL A 359 -3.28 6.37 8.90
CA VAL A 359 -3.81 7.72 8.76
C VAL A 359 -4.24 8.11 10.17
N CYS A 360 -3.38 8.83 10.89
CA CYS A 360 -3.75 9.49 12.12
C CYS A 360 -4.84 10.53 11.82
N LYS A 361 -6.10 10.09 11.74
CA LYS A 361 -7.27 10.93 11.93
C LYS A 361 -8.32 10.15 12.71
N GLU A 362 -8.72 10.78 13.81
CA GLU A 362 -9.97 10.54 14.53
C GLU A 362 -10.07 9.27 15.38
N LEU A 363 -9.36 9.29 16.52
CA LEU A 363 -10.00 8.98 17.80
C LEU A 363 -9.48 9.96 18.85
N GLY A 364 -10.26 11.01 19.11
CA GLY A 364 -10.01 11.97 20.19
C GLY A 364 -10.20 11.33 21.56
N MET A 365 -9.28 10.47 21.96
CA MET A 365 -9.23 9.91 23.31
C MET A 365 -8.03 10.51 24.05
N ASN A 366 -8.34 11.50 24.90
CA ASN A 366 -7.45 12.06 25.90
C ASN A 366 -6.87 10.94 26.79
N CYS A 367 -5.65 10.49 26.51
CA CYS A 367 -4.89 9.67 27.43
C CYS A 367 -4.36 10.58 28.55
N ARG A 368 -5.15 10.76 29.61
CA ARG A 368 -4.70 11.40 30.85
C ARG A 368 -3.86 10.39 31.64
N CYS A 369 -2.56 10.38 31.43
CA CYS A 369 -1.63 9.84 32.40
C CYS A 369 -1.54 10.84 33.57
N ARG A 370 -2.12 10.49 34.73
CA ARG A 370 -1.76 11.12 36.01
C ARG A 370 -0.36 10.65 36.41
N PRO A 371 0.54 11.52 36.90
CA PRO A 371 1.63 11.10 37.74
C PRO A 371 1.15 10.99 39.20
N GLU A 372 1.32 9.82 39.80
CA GLU A 372 1.37 9.70 41.26
C GLU A 372 2.69 10.28 41.75
N GLY A 373 2.64 11.19 42.74
CA GLY A 373 3.84 11.77 43.36
C GLY A 373 3.64 13.12 44.05
N ALA A 374 2.67 13.21 44.98
CA ALA A 374 2.69 14.00 46.22
C ALA A 374 1.38 13.77 46.99
#